data_AF-A0A7C6J189-F1
#
_entry.id   AF-A0A7C6J189-F1
#
_cell.length_a   1.000
_cell.length_b   1.000
_cell.length_c   1.000
_cell.angle_alpha   90.00
_cell.angle_beta   90.00
_cell.angle_gamma   90.00
#
_symmetry.space_group_name_H-M   'P 1'
#
loop_
_entity.id
_entity.type
_entity.pdbx_description
1 polymer ?
#
loop_
_entity_poly.entity_id
_entity_poly.type
_entity_poly.pdbx_seq_one_letter_code
_entity_poly.pdbx_strand_id
1 'polypeptide(L)'
;MINGIKTTSTIKKNPFNYQRSKMIAKMILDGLDKQQIYQKCYHENRIDIKSLPRRSEVTNEIYRRLINLDPFLLNAFLNYDIVTSKFILVYAIAKVDYLFYEFLAETFREALLNDKKYISMDDFDSFFISKKETNHVVASWSPTTIESLSKGYRKMLVDSGLGIRQIKNIYVNKIIIHPEVVKYIEQIGDYHYLQAILGER
;
A
#
# COMPACT_ATOMS: atom_id res chain seq x y z
N MET A 1 -8.37 -9.27 25.69
CA MET A 1 -9.48 -9.02 24.75
C MET A 1 -8.98 -8.02 23.71
N ILE A 2 -8.59 -8.50 22.53
CA ILE A 2 -8.04 -7.65 21.47
C ILE A 2 -9.23 -6.96 20.80
N ASN A 3 -9.41 -5.67 21.07
CA ASN A 3 -10.41 -4.85 20.41
C ASN A 3 -10.27 -4.98 18.90
N GLY A 4 -11.35 -5.39 18.24
CA GLY A 4 -11.39 -5.74 16.83
C GLY A 4 -10.89 -4.61 15.95
N ILE A 5 -9.66 -4.77 15.44
CA ILE A 5 -9.20 -4.03 14.27
C ILE A 5 -10.14 -4.43 13.13
N LYS A 6 -11.04 -3.52 12.75
CA LYS A 6 -11.96 -3.70 11.63
C LYS A 6 -11.11 -3.93 10.38
N THR A 7 -10.95 -5.20 10.00
CA THR A 7 -10.10 -5.58 8.87
C THR A 7 -10.85 -5.26 7.59
N THR A 8 -10.60 -4.08 7.04
CA THR A 8 -11.14 -3.64 5.75
C THR A 8 -10.00 -3.47 4.77
N SER A 9 -10.11 -4.11 3.60
CA SER A 9 -9.19 -3.85 2.49
C SER A 9 -9.94 -3.31 1.27
N THR A 10 -9.48 -2.16 0.78
CA THR A 10 -10.04 -1.48 -0.41
C THR A 10 -9.15 -1.68 -1.64
N ILE A 11 -8.02 -2.39 -1.49
CA ILE A 11 -7.00 -2.57 -2.54
C ILE A 11 -7.58 -3.22 -3.80
N LYS A 12 -8.55 -4.14 -3.67
CA LYS A 12 -9.24 -4.77 -4.81
C LYS A 12 -9.81 -3.78 -5.83
N LYS A 13 -10.25 -2.60 -5.37
CA LYS A 13 -10.82 -1.56 -6.23
C LYS A 13 -9.88 -0.39 -6.44
N ASN A 14 -8.87 -0.21 -5.59
CA ASN A 14 -8.02 0.97 -5.60
C ASN A 14 -6.55 0.59 -5.78
N PRO A 15 -6.05 0.59 -7.04
CA PRO A 15 -4.67 0.23 -7.33
C PRO A 15 -3.69 1.27 -6.76
N PHE A 16 -2.40 1.07 -6.99
CA PHE A 16 -1.33 1.88 -6.41
C PHE A 16 -1.46 3.39 -6.71
N ASN A 17 -1.94 3.75 -7.91
CA ASN A 17 -2.30 5.13 -8.28
C ASN A 17 -1.19 6.19 -8.08
N TYR A 18 0.08 5.81 -8.22
CA TYR A 18 1.25 6.63 -7.92
C TYR A 18 1.15 8.10 -8.38
N GLN A 19 0.86 8.36 -9.66
CA GLN A 19 0.81 9.73 -10.19
C GLN A 19 -0.29 10.57 -9.53
N ARG A 20 -1.48 9.98 -9.30
CA ARG A 20 -2.59 10.66 -8.61
C ARG A 20 -2.28 10.87 -7.13
N SER A 21 -1.57 9.92 -6.52
CA SER A 21 -1.05 10.07 -5.16
C SER A 21 -0.08 11.24 -5.05
N LYS A 22 0.84 11.43 -6.01
CA LYS A 22 1.73 12.61 -6.05
C LYS A 22 0.94 13.91 -6.15
N MET A 23 -0.08 13.95 -7.01
CA MET A 23 -0.93 15.14 -7.15
C MET A 23 -1.67 15.49 -5.85
N ILE A 24 -2.29 14.50 -5.20
CA ILE A 24 -3.02 14.73 -3.94
C ILE A 24 -2.06 15.03 -2.79
N ALA A 25 -0.90 14.36 -2.72
CA ALA A 25 0.13 14.66 -1.72
C ALA A 25 0.61 16.11 -1.80
N LYS A 26 0.79 16.66 -3.01
CA LYS A 26 1.14 18.07 -3.19
C LYS A 26 0.05 18.99 -2.64
N MET A 27 -1.22 18.68 -2.88
CA MET A 27 -2.33 19.47 -2.33
C MET A 27 -2.38 19.41 -0.80
N ILE A 28 -2.14 18.22 -0.21
CA ILE A 28 -2.06 18.07 1.25
C ILE A 28 -0.89 18.90 1.81
N LEU A 29 0.29 18.82 1.19
CA LEU A 29 1.48 19.57 1.61
C LEU A 29 1.29 21.09 1.47
N ASP A 30 0.51 21.53 0.48
CA ASP A 30 0.13 22.93 0.28
C ASP A 30 -0.94 23.41 1.28
N GLY A 31 -1.36 22.57 2.22
CA GLY A 31 -2.28 22.92 3.29
C GLY A 31 -3.76 22.88 2.88
N LEU A 32 -4.10 22.26 1.74
CA LEU A 32 -5.50 22.11 1.35
C LEU A 32 -6.19 21.09 2.26
N ASP A 33 -7.41 21.44 2.70
CA ASP A 33 -8.25 20.53 3.46
C ASP A 33 -8.90 19.46 2.57
N LYS A 34 -9.56 18.48 3.20
CA LYS A 34 -10.23 17.37 2.51
C LYS A 34 -11.29 17.85 1.52
N GLN A 35 -12.07 18.88 1.86
CA GLN A 35 -13.15 19.39 1.01
C GLN A 35 -12.59 20.09 -0.22
N GLN A 36 -11.54 20.90 -0.04
CA GLN A 36 -10.82 21.56 -1.13
C GLN A 36 -10.17 20.55 -2.08
N ILE A 37 -9.51 19.52 -1.54
CA ILE A 37 -8.95 18.43 -2.36
C ILE A 37 -10.06 17.71 -3.11
N TYR A 38 -11.17 17.40 -2.44
CA TYR A 38 -12.33 16.77 -3.07
C TYR A 38 -12.89 17.62 -4.20
N GLN A 39 -13.05 18.93 -4.00
CA GLN A 39 -13.51 19.86 -5.01
C GLN A 39 -12.64 19.78 -6.27
N LYS A 40 -11.32 19.85 -6.10
CA LYS A 40 -10.34 19.78 -7.20
C LYS A 40 -10.37 18.44 -7.92
N CYS A 41 -10.42 17.34 -7.19
CA CYS A 41 -10.32 16.02 -7.80
C CYS A 41 -11.65 15.59 -8.45
N TYR A 42 -12.77 15.84 -7.78
CA TYR A 42 -14.09 15.40 -8.24
C TYR A 42 -14.72 16.36 -9.26
N HIS A 43 -14.86 17.64 -8.91
CA HIS A 43 -15.55 18.64 -9.73
C HIS A 43 -14.66 19.17 -10.85
N GLU A 44 -13.42 19.55 -10.55
CA GLU A 44 -12.47 20.05 -11.56
C GLU A 44 -11.76 18.92 -12.35
N ASN A 45 -12.03 17.65 -12.01
CA ASN A 45 -11.42 16.46 -12.62
C ASN A 45 -9.88 16.48 -12.68
N ARG A 46 -9.21 17.05 -11.66
CA ARG A 46 -7.73 17.08 -11.64
C ARG A 46 -7.10 15.70 -11.69
N ILE A 47 -7.82 14.67 -11.23
CA ILE A 47 -7.40 13.27 -11.29
C ILE A 47 -7.89 12.55 -12.55
N ASP A 48 -8.21 13.26 -13.64
CA ASP A 48 -8.45 12.71 -14.98
C ASP A 48 -9.15 11.32 -15.04
N ILE A 49 -10.34 11.23 -14.46
CA ILE A 49 -11.17 10.01 -14.47
C ILE A 49 -12.53 10.36 -15.06
N LYS A 50 -13.02 9.58 -16.01
CA LYS A 50 -14.32 9.87 -16.66
C LYS A 50 -15.51 9.64 -15.72
N SER A 51 -15.50 8.54 -14.97
CA SER A 51 -16.61 8.15 -14.10
C SER A 51 -16.66 8.98 -12.82
N LEU A 52 -17.77 9.69 -12.57
CA LEU A 52 -17.98 10.46 -11.34
C LEU A 52 -17.90 9.60 -10.07
N PRO A 53 -18.60 8.44 -9.96
CA PRO A 53 -18.43 7.55 -8.80
C PRO A 53 -16.95 7.19 -8.57
N ARG A 54 -16.21 6.94 -9.64
CA ARG A 54 -14.80 6.56 -9.56
C ARG A 54 -13.90 7.72 -9.14
N ARG A 55 -14.19 8.97 -9.54
CA ARG A 55 -13.48 10.15 -9.03
C ARG A 55 -13.59 10.24 -7.52
N SER A 56 -14.81 10.09 -6.99
CA SER A 56 -15.05 10.16 -5.56
C SER A 56 -14.30 9.05 -4.81
N GLU A 57 -14.42 7.81 -5.28
CA GLU A 57 -13.75 6.66 -4.68
C GLU A 57 -12.22 6.80 -4.67
N VAL A 58 -11.62 7.12 -5.82
CA VAL A 58 -10.16 7.25 -5.94
C VAL A 58 -9.62 8.42 -5.11
N THR A 59 -10.31 9.57 -5.12
CA THR A 59 -9.91 10.74 -4.32
C THR A 59 -9.90 10.40 -2.84
N ASN A 60 -11.00 9.84 -2.34
CA ASN A 60 -11.15 9.51 -0.93
C ASN A 60 -10.13 8.47 -0.47
N GLU A 61 -9.89 7.44 -1.29
CA GLU A 61 -8.93 6.40 -0.94
C GLU A 61 -7.48 6.90 -0.97
N ILE A 62 -7.10 7.71 -1.97
CA ILE A 62 -5.75 8.29 -2.01
C ILE A 62 -5.54 9.25 -0.84
N TYR A 63 -6.52 10.12 -0.56
CA TYR A 63 -6.45 11.02 0.59
C TYR A 63 -6.30 10.24 1.90
N ARG A 64 -7.10 9.17 2.10
CA ARG A 64 -7.03 8.30 3.28
C ARG A 64 -5.64 7.69 3.48
N ARG A 65 -4.95 7.28 2.40
CA ARG A 65 -3.58 6.74 2.46
C ARG A 65 -2.57 7.80 2.89
N LEU A 66 -2.69 9.01 2.33
CA LEU A 66 -1.66 10.04 2.44
C LEU A 66 -1.80 10.96 3.65
N ILE A 67 -3.00 11.12 4.22
CA ILE A 67 -3.26 12.09 5.29
C ILE A 67 -2.48 11.80 6.58
N ASN A 68 -2.01 10.55 6.76
CA ASN A 68 -1.21 10.15 7.91
C ASN A 68 0.30 10.32 7.68
N LEU A 69 0.72 10.84 6.52
CA LEU A 69 2.09 11.25 6.28
C LEU A 69 2.26 12.70 6.75
N ASP A 70 3.26 12.93 7.60
CA ASP A 70 3.64 14.27 8.03
C ASP A 70 4.34 15.06 6.91
N PRO A 71 4.64 16.36 7.13
CA PRO A 71 5.29 17.18 6.10
C PRO A 71 6.65 16.64 5.63
N PHE A 72 7.43 15.96 6.48
CA PHE A 72 8.70 15.38 6.07
C PHE A 72 8.48 14.24 5.06
N LEU A 73 7.61 13.28 5.39
CA LEU A 73 7.31 12.14 4.53
C LEU A 73 6.58 12.54 3.24
N LEU A 74 5.69 13.54 3.29
CA LEU A 74 5.07 14.10 2.09
C LEU A 74 6.10 14.77 1.18
N ASN A 75 7.04 15.53 1.74
CA ASN A 75 8.09 16.18 0.98
C ASN A 75 9.04 15.15 0.34
N ALA A 76 9.50 14.15 1.11
CA ALA A 76 10.30 13.04 0.59
C ALA A 76 9.54 12.27 -0.50
N PHE A 77 8.25 11.99 -0.29
CA PHE A 77 7.40 11.36 -1.29
C PHE A 77 7.34 12.17 -2.58
N LEU A 78 7.31 13.50 -2.52
CA LEU A 78 7.22 14.37 -3.70
C LEU A 78 8.54 14.59 -4.42
N ASN A 79 9.66 14.63 -3.70
CA ASN A 79 10.91 15.18 -4.25
C ASN A 79 12.07 14.18 -4.33
N TYR A 80 12.01 13.04 -3.63
CA TYR A 80 13.07 12.03 -3.74
C TYR A 80 12.92 11.14 -4.97
N ASP A 81 13.92 10.28 -5.18
CA ASP A 81 13.97 9.33 -6.29
C ASP A 81 12.73 8.41 -6.31
N ILE A 82 12.47 7.82 -7.47
CA ILE A 82 11.26 7.02 -7.69
C ILE A 82 11.17 5.79 -6.78
N VAL A 83 12.31 5.18 -6.39
CA VAL A 83 12.30 4.01 -5.51
C VAL A 83 11.87 4.42 -4.11
N THR A 84 12.51 5.45 -3.54
CA THR A 84 12.14 5.99 -2.23
C THR A 84 10.70 6.52 -2.21
N SER A 85 10.29 7.23 -3.27
CA SER A 85 8.92 7.75 -3.38
C SER A 85 7.88 6.62 -3.42
N LYS A 86 8.11 5.57 -4.21
CA LYS A 86 7.19 4.42 -4.26
C LYS A 86 7.16 3.65 -2.94
N PHE A 87 8.30 3.51 -2.26
CA PHE A 87 8.36 2.94 -0.91
C PHE A 87 7.45 3.72 0.06
N ILE A 88 7.55 5.05 0.10
CA ILE A 88 6.72 5.88 1.00
C ILE A 88 5.23 5.66 0.73
N LEU A 89 4.82 5.46 -0.53
CA LEU A 89 3.43 5.15 -0.84
C LEU A 89 3.02 3.74 -0.40
N VAL A 90 3.88 2.73 -0.50
CA VAL A 90 3.61 1.40 0.06
C VAL A 90 3.47 1.49 1.57
N TYR A 91 4.39 2.19 2.23
CA TYR A 91 4.34 2.46 3.67
C TYR A 91 3.02 3.13 4.08
N ALA A 92 2.61 4.19 3.37
CA ALA A 92 1.34 4.88 3.60
C ALA A 92 0.12 3.96 3.45
N ILE A 93 0.13 3.08 2.44
CA ILE A 93 -0.93 2.08 2.23
C ILE A 93 -0.93 1.06 3.37
N ALA A 94 0.22 0.55 3.78
CA ALA A 94 0.35 -0.43 4.85
C ALA A 94 -0.13 0.12 6.20
N LYS A 95 0.10 1.40 6.49
CA LYS A 95 -0.43 2.07 7.69
C LYS A 95 -1.95 2.11 7.77
N VAL A 96 -2.64 2.08 6.63
CA VAL A 96 -4.10 2.23 6.56
C VAL A 96 -4.84 0.96 6.14
N ASP A 97 -4.12 -0.07 5.68
CA ASP A 97 -4.63 -1.39 5.31
C ASP A 97 -3.81 -2.46 6.04
N TYR A 98 -4.27 -2.80 7.25
CA TYR A 98 -3.58 -3.73 8.14
C TYR A 98 -3.39 -5.11 7.51
N LEU A 99 -4.36 -5.60 6.73
CA LEU A 99 -4.24 -6.90 6.06
C LEU A 99 -3.12 -6.90 5.01
N PHE A 100 -2.94 -5.77 4.32
CA PHE A 100 -1.83 -5.61 3.40
C PHE A 100 -0.48 -5.50 4.12
N TYR A 101 -0.44 -4.83 5.28
CA TYR A 101 0.73 -4.86 6.15
C TYR A 101 1.09 -6.29 6.59
N GLU A 102 0.12 -7.08 7.05
CA GLU A 102 0.34 -8.48 7.43
C GLU A 102 0.90 -9.30 6.27
N PHE A 103 0.34 -9.12 5.06
CA PHE A 103 0.86 -9.76 3.86
C PHE A 103 2.33 -9.38 3.58
N LEU A 104 2.68 -8.10 3.76
CA LEU A 104 4.05 -7.64 3.59
C LEU A 104 4.98 -8.28 4.64
N ALA A 105 4.56 -8.31 5.90
CA ALA A 105 5.35 -8.80 7.02
C ALA A 105 5.54 -10.32 7.03
N GLU A 106 4.51 -11.07 6.61
CA GLU A 106 4.48 -12.54 6.71
C GLU A 106 4.90 -13.22 5.41
N THR A 107 4.40 -12.76 4.26
CA THR A 107 4.64 -13.45 2.98
C THR A 107 5.73 -12.79 2.16
N PHE A 108 5.68 -11.47 2.01
CA PHE A 108 6.65 -10.75 1.18
C PHE A 108 8.03 -10.70 1.84
N ARG A 109 8.11 -10.35 3.12
CA ARG A 109 9.36 -10.33 3.89
C ARG A 109 10.00 -11.72 3.93
N GLU A 110 9.22 -12.77 4.13
CA GLU A 110 9.73 -14.14 4.09
C GLU A 110 10.35 -14.47 2.73
N ALA A 111 9.66 -14.15 1.63
CA ALA A 111 10.20 -14.34 0.29
C ALA A 111 11.47 -13.51 0.03
N LEU A 112 11.60 -12.31 0.61
CA LEU A 112 12.81 -11.49 0.55
C LEU A 112 13.99 -12.13 1.29
N LEU A 113 13.74 -12.76 2.43
CA LEU A 113 14.78 -13.33 3.29
C LEU A 113 15.22 -14.72 2.82
N ASN A 114 14.29 -15.55 2.35
CA ASN A 114 14.54 -16.94 1.96
C ASN A 114 15.11 -17.08 0.54
N ASP A 115 15.71 -18.23 0.20
CA ASP A 115 16.36 -18.48 -1.10
C ASP A 115 15.37 -18.58 -2.27
N LYS A 116 14.09 -18.84 -2.00
CA LYS A 116 13.03 -18.93 -3.01
C LYS A 116 12.90 -17.65 -3.83
N LYS A 117 13.03 -16.46 -3.21
CA LYS A 117 12.96 -15.12 -3.86
C LYS A 117 11.75 -14.87 -4.76
N TYR A 118 10.67 -15.63 -4.63
CA TYR A 118 9.40 -15.36 -5.30
C TYR A 118 8.19 -15.75 -4.45
N ILE A 119 7.06 -15.14 -4.77
CA ILE A 119 5.73 -15.44 -4.23
C ILE A 119 4.92 -16.10 -5.35
N SER A 120 4.51 -17.34 -5.15
CA SER A 120 3.66 -18.13 -6.04
C SER A 120 2.18 -17.80 -5.84
N MET A 121 1.33 -18.35 -6.71
CA MET A 121 -0.12 -18.34 -6.51
C MET A 121 -0.51 -18.95 -5.15
N ASP A 122 0.06 -20.10 -4.82
CA ASP A 122 -0.25 -20.87 -3.62
C ASP A 122 0.19 -20.13 -2.35
N ASP A 123 1.23 -19.31 -2.41
CA ASP A 123 1.66 -18.47 -1.28
C ASP A 123 0.59 -17.40 -0.97
N PHE A 124 -0.04 -16.79 -1.99
CA PHE A 124 -1.17 -15.89 -1.77
C PHE A 124 -2.37 -16.62 -1.16
N ASP A 125 -2.68 -17.81 -1.66
CA ASP A 125 -3.82 -18.59 -1.17
C ASP A 125 -3.58 -19.03 0.28
N SER A 126 -2.36 -19.47 0.60
CA SER A 126 -1.93 -19.85 1.95
C SER A 126 -2.04 -18.68 2.93
N PHE A 127 -1.62 -17.48 2.53
CA PHE A 127 -1.79 -16.27 3.34
C PHE A 127 -3.27 -16.05 3.69
N PHE A 128 -4.17 -16.05 2.71
CA PHE A 128 -5.58 -15.81 2.99
C PHE A 128 -6.25 -16.95 3.78
N ILE A 129 -5.85 -18.21 3.58
CA ILE A 129 -6.33 -19.35 4.38
C ILE A 129 -5.97 -19.13 5.86
N SER A 130 -4.70 -18.84 6.15
CA SER A 130 -4.21 -18.53 7.51
C SER A 130 -4.98 -17.36 8.15
N LYS A 131 -5.26 -16.31 7.38
CA LYS A 131 -6.05 -15.17 7.89
C LYS A 131 -7.51 -15.51 8.16
N LYS A 132 -8.13 -16.46 7.45
CA LYS A 132 -9.49 -16.92 7.77
C LYS A 132 -9.57 -17.64 9.11
N GLU A 133 -8.53 -18.37 9.49
CA GLU A 133 -8.49 -19.11 10.76
C GLU A 133 -8.46 -18.18 11.98
N THR A 134 -7.85 -17.00 11.82
CA THR A 134 -7.60 -16.04 12.91
C THR A 134 -8.48 -14.80 12.86
N ASN A 135 -9.14 -14.52 11.73
CA ASN A 135 -9.92 -13.30 11.52
C ASN A 135 -11.32 -13.58 10.95
N HIS A 136 -12.34 -13.46 11.80
CA HIS A 136 -13.74 -13.69 11.43
C HIS A 136 -14.24 -12.81 10.27
N VAL A 137 -13.71 -11.59 10.10
CA VAL A 137 -14.09 -10.72 8.98
C VAL A 137 -13.57 -11.31 7.67
N VAL A 138 -12.31 -11.74 7.64
CA VAL A 138 -11.72 -12.40 6.46
C VAL A 138 -12.38 -13.75 6.19
N ALA A 139 -12.71 -14.50 7.26
CA ALA A 139 -13.46 -15.77 7.17
C ALA A 139 -14.81 -15.59 6.46
N SER A 140 -15.47 -14.45 6.65
CA SER A 140 -16.76 -14.14 6.01
C SER A 140 -16.66 -13.80 4.51
N TRP A 141 -15.46 -13.54 3.97
CA TRP A 141 -15.31 -13.09 2.59
C TRP A 141 -15.48 -14.22 1.57
N SER A 142 -16.20 -13.89 0.49
CA SER A 142 -16.41 -14.80 -0.63
C SER A 142 -15.09 -15.17 -1.33
N PRO A 143 -15.00 -16.35 -1.98
CA PRO A 143 -13.84 -16.73 -2.80
C PRO A 143 -13.49 -15.66 -3.86
N THR A 144 -14.50 -15.04 -4.47
CA THR A 144 -14.33 -13.96 -5.46
C THR A 144 -13.70 -12.69 -4.86
N THR A 145 -13.98 -12.38 -3.59
CA THR A 145 -13.37 -11.24 -2.89
C THR A 145 -11.90 -11.53 -2.61
N ILE A 146 -11.58 -12.73 -2.14
CA ILE A 146 -10.20 -13.18 -1.88
C ILE A 146 -9.39 -13.14 -3.18
N GLU A 147 -9.90 -13.72 -4.27
CA GLU A 147 -9.23 -13.71 -5.57
C GLU A 147 -8.94 -12.28 -6.07
N SER A 148 -9.90 -11.37 -5.89
CA SER A 148 -9.75 -9.96 -6.27
C SER A 148 -8.69 -9.24 -5.43
N LEU A 149 -8.58 -9.57 -4.14
CA LEU A 149 -7.54 -9.04 -3.26
C LEU A 149 -6.17 -9.60 -3.62
N SER A 150 -6.05 -10.91 -3.86
CA SER A 150 -4.80 -11.52 -4.34
C SER A 150 -4.29 -10.87 -5.62
N LYS A 151 -5.18 -10.61 -6.60
CA LYS A 151 -4.84 -9.85 -7.82
C LYS A 151 -4.39 -8.42 -7.49
N GLY A 152 -5.08 -7.76 -6.57
CA GLY A 152 -4.72 -6.43 -6.09
C GLY A 152 -3.34 -6.37 -5.44
N TYR A 153 -3.00 -7.32 -4.57
CA TYR A 153 -1.71 -7.38 -3.86
C TYR A 153 -0.57 -7.62 -4.84
N ARG A 154 -0.74 -8.52 -5.80
CA ARG A 154 0.24 -8.71 -6.89
C ARG A 154 0.47 -7.44 -7.67
N LYS A 155 -0.62 -6.75 -8.03
CA LYS A 155 -0.51 -5.49 -8.75
C LYS A 155 0.19 -4.41 -7.91
N MET A 156 -0.05 -4.36 -6.60
CA MET A 156 0.67 -3.46 -5.70
C MET A 156 2.16 -3.74 -5.68
N LEU A 157 2.59 -5.00 -5.55
CA LEU A 157 4.01 -5.38 -5.58
C LEU A 157 4.68 -4.95 -6.90
N VAL A 158 4.00 -5.17 -8.04
CA VAL A 158 4.52 -4.80 -9.37
C VAL A 158 4.57 -3.29 -9.56
N ASP A 159 3.47 -2.58 -9.31
CA ASP A 159 3.37 -1.14 -9.54
C ASP A 159 4.33 -0.35 -8.62
N SER A 160 4.57 -0.85 -7.40
CA SER A 160 5.52 -0.27 -6.44
C SER A 160 7.00 -0.58 -6.74
N GLY A 161 7.29 -1.59 -7.56
CA GLY A 161 8.66 -2.04 -7.83
C GLY A 161 9.23 -3.01 -6.77
N LEU A 162 8.40 -3.45 -5.82
CA LEU A 162 8.75 -4.48 -4.83
C LEU A 162 8.81 -5.88 -5.42
N GLY A 163 8.25 -6.10 -6.61
CA GLY A 163 8.41 -7.36 -7.32
C GLY A 163 8.20 -7.26 -8.81
N ILE A 164 8.71 -8.26 -9.52
CA ILE A 164 8.60 -8.38 -10.96
C ILE A 164 7.75 -9.61 -11.26
N ARG A 165 6.70 -9.43 -12.04
CA ARG A 165 5.87 -10.54 -12.48
C ARG A 165 6.60 -11.36 -13.53
N GLN A 166 6.74 -12.66 -13.27
CA GLN A 166 7.18 -13.63 -14.27
C GLN A 166 6.18 -14.78 -14.32
N ILE A 167 5.45 -14.88 -15.44
CA ILE A 167 4.38 -15.87 -15.63
C ILE A 167 3.30 -15.74 -14.52
N LYS A 168 3.29 -16.69 -13.57
CA LYS A 168 2.36 -16.77 -12.44
C LYS A 168 2.96 -16.25 -11.12
N ASN A 169 4.28 -16.11 -11.03
CA ASN A 169 4.97 -15.75 -9.79
C ASN A 169 5.34 -14.27 -9.76
N ILE A 170 5.48 -13.73 -8.55
CA ILE A 170 6.08 -12.42 -8.30
C ILE A 170 7.46 -12.65 -7.72
N TYR A 171 8.51 -12.38 -8.49
CA TYR A 171 9.87 -12.39 -7.99
C TYR A 171 10.09 -11.13 -7.16
N VAL A 172 10.46 -11.31 -5.89
CA VAL A 172 10.62 -10.19 -4.98
C VAL A 172 11.91 -9.44 -5.28
N ASN A 173 11.85 -8.12 -5.17
CA ASN A 173 12.96 -7.24 -5.45
C ASN A 173 13.34 -6.51 -4.16
N LYS A 174 14.58 -6.68 -3.70
CA LYS A 174 15.09 -5.94 -2.55
C LYS A 174 15.42 -4.51 -3.00
N ILE A 175 14.75 -3.55 -2.39
CA ILE A 175 14.96 -2.13 -2.68
C ILE A 175 15.86 -1.47 -1.64
N ILE A 176 16.52 -0.40 -2.04
CA ILE A 176 17.28 0.49 -1.17
C ILE A 176 16.64 1.87 -1.30
N ILE A 177 16.40 2.54 -0.18
CA ILE A 177 15.77 3.86 -0.13
C ILE A 177 16.70 4.87 0.53
N HIS A 178 16.35 6.15 0.45
CA HIS A 178 17.14 7.22 1.06
C HIS A 178 17.32 7.01 2.58
N PRO A 179 18.56 7.05 3.12
CA PRO A 179 18.83 6.77 4.54
C PRO A 179 18.10 7.69 5.52
N GLU A 180 17.82 8.93 5.11
CA GLU A 180 17.07 9.88 5.96
C GLU A 180 15.62 9.42 6.17
N VAL A 181 15.00 8.76 5.18
CA VAL A 181 13.65 8.21 5.32
C VAL A 181 13.65 7.01 6.27
N VAL A 182 14.67 6.15 6.19
CA VAL A 182 14.85 5.03 7.13
C VAL A 182 14.94 5.55 8.56
N LYS A 183 15.92 6.44 8.83
CA LYS A 183 16.14 7.02 10.15
C LYS A 183 14.89 7.71 10.69
N TYR A 184 14.19 8.45 9.84
CA TYR A 184 12.97 9.14 10.26
C TYR A 184 11.86 8.16 10.65
N ILE A 185 11.62 7.11 9.87
CA ILE A 185 10.61 6.09 10.17
C ILE A 185 10.96 5.31 11.45
N GLU A 186 12.24 5.05 11.70
CA GLU A 186 12.71 4.48 12.98
C GLU A 186 12.43 5.42 14.15
N GLN A 187 12.75 6.71 14.01
CA GLN A 187 12.56 7.72 15.07
C GLN A 187 11.10 7.89 15.49
N ILE A 188 10.16 7.77 14.56
CA ILE A 188 8.72 7.84 14.86
C ILE A 188 8.13 6.50 15.34
N GLY A 189 8.96 5.46 15.50
CA GLY A 189 8.56 4.16 16.06
C GLY A 189 7.95 3.18 15.05
N ASP A 190 8.01 3.49 13.75
CA ASP A 190 7.38 2.72 12.67
C ASP A 190 8.35 1.69 12.03
N TYR A 191 9.39 1.27 12.77
CA TYR A 191 10.45 0.37 12.30
C TYR A 191 9.95 -0.97 11.73
N HIS A 192 8.82 -1.48 12.23
CA HIS A 192 8.23 -2.74 11.76
C HIS A 192 7.79 -2.68 10.29
N TYR A 193 7.44 -1.50 9.76
CA TYR A 193 7.19 -1.33 8.33
C TYR A 193 8.47 -1.41 7.50
N LEU A 194 9.60 -0.90 8.02
CA LEU A 194 10.91 -1.05 7.36
C LEU A 194 11.28 -2.53 7.28
N GLN A 195 11.15 -3.27 8.38
CA GLN A 195 11.40 -4.71 8.40
C GLN A 195 10.53 -5.47 7.39
N ALA A 196 9.23 -5.16 7.35
CA ALA A 196 8.29 -5.79 6.42
C ALA A 196 8.60 -5.51 4.95
N ILE A 197 9.03 -4.30 4.60
CA ILE A 197 9.16 -3.86 3.20
C ILE A 197 10.60 -3.97 2.67
N LEU A 198 11.60 -3.72 3.51
CA LEU A 198 13.02 -3.75 3.12
C LEU A 198 13.69 -5.11 3.41
N GLY A 199 13.02 -5.98 4.17
CA GLY A 199 13.58 -7.28 4.56
C GLY A 199 14.76 -7.13 5.52
N GLU A 200 14.71 -6.14 6.41
CA GLU A 200 15.68 -5.95 7.48
C GLU A 200 15.38 -6.92 8.64
N ARG A 201 16.42 -7.33 9.36
CA ARG A 201 16.31 -8.27 10.49
C ARG A 201 15.89 -7.56 11.76
#